data_AF-A0A958TKF0-F1
#
_entry.id   AF-A0A958TKF0-F1
#
_cell.length_a   1.000
_cell.length_b   1.000
_cell.length_c   1.000
_cell.angle_alpha   90.00
_cell.angle_beta   90.00
_cell.angle_gamma   90.00
#
_symmetry.space_group_name_H-M   'P 1'
#
loop_
_entity.id
_entity.type
_entity.pdbx_description
1 polymer ?
#
loop_
_entity_poly.entity_id
_entity_poly.type
_entity_poly.pdbx_seq_one_letter_code
_entity_poly.pdbx_strand_id
1 'polypeptide(L)' 'PSGMKGKKKLSKYFKDEKLSLIDKENSWLLCSNNTIVWIVGKRADARFMVTEKTKQILKIEIQ' A
#
# COMPACT_ATOMS: atom_id res chain seq x y z
N PRO A 1 -2.31 4.69 8.75
CA PRO A 1 -2.14 5.38 10.04
C PRO A 1 -0.84 4.94 10.72
N SER A 2 0.12 5.86 10.78
CA SER A 2 1.23 5.83 11.73
C SER A 2 0.65 5.74 13.14
N GLY A 3 0.67 4.55 13.74
CA GLY A 3 0.16 4.32 15.11
C GLY A 3 -0.85 3.16 15.26
N MET A 4 -1.50 2.69 14.19
CA MET A 4 -2.32 1.47 14.29
C MET A 4 -1.45 0.22 14.11
N LYS A 5 -1.18 -0.51 15.19
CA LYS A 5 -0.59 -1.85 15.16
C LYS A 5 -1.67 -2.87 14.73
N GLY A 6 -1.85 -3.06 13.42
CA GLY A 6 -2.80 -4.04 12.91
C GLY A 6 -2.82 -4.16 11.40
N LYS A 7 -3.21 -5.33 10.89
CA LYS A 7 -3.42 -5.57 9.45
C LYS A 7 -4.82 -5.08 9.08
N LYS A 8 -4.93 -4.25 8.05
CA LYS A 8 -6.21 -3.83 7.47
C LYS A 8 -6.42 -4.60 6.17
N LYS A 9 -7.58 -5.24 5.99
CA LYS A 9 -7.96 -5.86 4.72
C LYS A 9 -8.05 -4.78 3.64
N LEU A 10 -7.60 -5.09 2.42
CA LEU A 10 -7.69 -4.19 1.27
C LEU A 10 -9.13 -3.76 1.00
N SER A 11 -10.08 -4.69 1.08
CA SER A 11 -11.51 -4.40 0.91
C SER A 11 -12.04 -3.40 1.94
N LYS A 12 -11.59 -3.47 3.19
CA LYS A 12 -11.94 -2.48 4.23
C LYS A 12 -11.29 -1.13 3.94
N TYR A 13 -10.05 -1.11 3.47
CA TYR A 13 -9.39 0.13 3.05
C TYR A 13 -10.16 0.82 1.92
N PHE A 14 -10.50 0.10 0.85
CA PHE A 14 -11.25 0.67 -0.28
C PHE A 14 -12.65 1.17 0.11
N LYS A 15 -13.32 0.53 1.08
CA LYS A 15 -14.58 1.02 1.63
C LYS A 15 -14.40 2.34 2.38
N ASP A 16 -13.39 2.41 3.24
CA ASP A 16 -13.14 3.59 4.07
C ASP A 16 -12.71 4.81 3.22
N GLU A 17 -11.97 4.58 2.13
CA GLU A 17 -11.61 5.60 1.13
C GLU A 17 -12.75 5.94 0.15
N LYS A 18 -13.94 5.33 0.33
CA LYS A 18 -15.13 5.53 -0.51
C LYS A 18 -14.88 5.32 -2.01
N LEU A 19 -13.99 4.38 -2.37
CA LEU A 19 -13.71 4.07 -3.77
C LEU A 19 -14.94 3.42 -4.43
N SER A 20 -15.26 3.86 -5.65
CA SER A 20 -16.28 3.22 -6.48
C SER A 20 -15.81 1.83 -6.92
N LEU A 21 -16.70 1.03 -7.51
CA LEU A 21 -16.35 -0.30 -8.01
C LEU A 21 -15.30 -0.20 -9.14
N ILE A 22 -15.48 0.77 -10.03
CA ILE A 22 -14.57 1.08 -11.13
C ILE A 22 -13.19 1.49 -10.59
N ASP A 23 -13.15 2.36 -9.56
CA ASP A 23 -11.88 2.77 -8.96
C ASP A 23 -11.10 1.61 -8.34
N LYS A 24 -11.81 0.62 -7.76
CA LYS A 24 -11.18 -0.56 -7.16
C LYS A 24 -10.57 -1.46 -8.22
N GLU A 25 -11.27 -1.67 -9.33
CA GLU A 25 -10.76 -2.47 -10.46
C GLU A 25 -9.59 -1.79 -11.16
N ASN A 26 -9.62 -0.47 -11.27
CA ASN A 26 -8.53 0.33 -11.85
C ASN A 26 -7.39 0.65 -10.88
N SER A 27 -7.46 0.20 -9.63
CA SER A 27 -6.42 0.46 -8.63
C SER A 27 -5.23 -0.47 -8.82
N TRP A 28 -4.05 0.11 -9.03
CA TRP A 28 -2.80 -0.63 -9.12
C TRP A 28 -2.29 -1.04 -7.73
N LEU A 29 -1.85 -2.28 -7.62
CA LEU A 29 -1.26 -2.85 -6.39
C LEU A 29 0.15 -3.34 -6.69
N LEU A 30 1.11 -2.83 -5.92
CA LEU A 30 2.44 -3.40 -5.88
C LEU A 30 2.45 -4.53 -4.86
N CYS A 31 2.73 -5.73 -5.34
CA CYS A 31 2.78 -6.94 -4.53
C CYS A 31 4.18 -7.54 -4.55
N SER A 32 4.64 -8.00 -3.40
CA SER A 32 5.81 -8.86 -3.25
C SER A 32 5.29 -10.22 -2.80
N ASN A 33 5.34 -11.21 -3.69
CA ASN A 33 4.70 -12.52 -3.52
C ASN A 33 3.23 -12.38 -3.07
N ASN A 34 2.86 -12.97 -1.93
CA ASN A 34 1.51 -12.90 -1.35
C ASN A 34 1.27 -11.67 -0.47
N THR A 35 2.15 -10.66 -0.49
CA THR A 35 2.03 -9.46 0.34
C THR A 35 1.88 -8.20 -0.49
N ILE A 36 0.88 -7.38 -0.16
CA ILE A 36 0.70 -6.06 -0.75
C ILE A 36 1.70 -5.12 -0.08
N VAL A 37 2.56 -4.50 -0.90
CA VAL A 37 3.60 -3.55 -0.50
C VAL A 37 3.09 -2.12 -0.62
N TRP A 38 2.35 -1.81 -1.68
CA TRP A 38 1.87 -0.46 -1.93
C TRP A 38 0.58 -0.49 -2.75
N ILE A 39 -0.38 0.32 -2.34
CA ILE A 39 -1.53 0.70 -3.16
C ILE A 39 -1.10 1.95 -3.91
N VAL A 40 -0.78 1.78 -5.18
CA VAL A 40 -0.16 2.79 -6.04
C VAL A 40 -1.00 4.07 -6.05
N GLY A 41 -0.34 5.21 -5.84
CA GLY A 41 -1.00 6.53 -5.76
C GLY A 41 -1.85 6.75 -4.50
N LYS A 42 -1.88 5.81 -3.56
CA LYS A 42 -2.65 5.91 -2.32
C LYS A 42 -1.80 5.65 -1.08
N ARG A 43 -1.60 4.39 -0.70
CA ARG A 43 -1.03 4.02 0.60
C ARG A 43 0.02 2.93 0.51
N ALA A 44 1.22 3.22 1.02
CA ALA A 44 2.28 2.23 1.22
C ALA A 44 2.11 1.43 2.52
N ASP A 45 2.56 0.17 2.51
CA ASP A 45 2.63 -0.67 3.70
C ASP A 45 3.87 -0.31 4.53
N ALA A 46 3.65 -0.02 5.82
CA ALA A 46 4.70 0.45 6.72
C ALA A 46 5.83 -0.57 6.95
N ARG A 47 5.58 -1.87 6.71
CA ARG A 47 6.61 -2.93 6.85
C ARG A 47 7.73 -2.81 5.83
N PHE A 48 7.46 -2.14 4.71
CA PHE A 48 8.40 -1.94 3.61
C PHE A 48 8.91 -0.50 3.54
N MET A 49 8.58 0.34 4.53
CA MET A 49 9.14 1.69 4.62
C MET A 49 10.62 1.63 4.97
N VAL A 50 11.38 2.55 4.36
CA VAL A 50 12.81 2.70 4.62
C VAL A 50 13.01 3.10 6.08
N THR A 51 13.92 2.40 6.74
CA THR A 51 14.41 2.69 8.09
C THR A 51 15.91 2.94 8.06
N GLU A 52 16.48 3.50 9.13
CA GLU A 52 17.92 3.76 9.25
C GLU A 52 18.81 2.51 9.06
N LYS A 53 18.26 1.31 9.27
CA LYS A 53 18.97 0.03 9.09
C LYS A 53 18.91 -0.50 7.65
N THR A 54 18.23 0.18 6.74
CA THR A 54 17.98 -0.28 5.37
C THR A 54 19.22 -0.05 4.51
N LYS A 55 19.79 -1.12 3.95
CA LYS A 55 21.01 -1.05 3.14
C LYS A 55 20.76 -0.84 1.64
N GLN A 56 19.59 -1.24 1.16
CA GLN A 56 19.21 -1.15 -0.25
C GLN A 56 17.81 -0.56 -0.35
N ILE A 57 17.68 0.47 -1.19
CA ILE A 57 16.43 1.20 -1.38
C ILE A 57 15.96 0.96 -2.81
N LEU A 58 14.74 0.46 -2.96
CA LEU A 58 14.05 0.42 -4.23
C LEU A 58 13.15 1.65 -4.33
N LYS A 59 13.46 2.56 -5.25
CA LYS A 59 12.61 3.72 -5.55
C LYS A 59 11.67 3.37 -6.70
N ILE A 60 10.36 3.56 -6.48
CA ILE A 60 9.33 3.40 -7.50
C ILE A 60 8.58 4.73 -7.58
N GLU A 61 8.42 5.23 -8.79
CA GLU A 61 7.78 6.51 -9.08
C GLU A 61 6.75 6.30 -10.19
N ILE A 62 5.65 7.03 -10.12
CA ILE A 62 4.56 7.03 -11.10
C ILE A 62 4.43 8.47 -11.58
N GLN A 63 4.32 8.65 -12.89
CA GLN A 63 4.17 9.95 -13.54
C GLN A 63 2.72 10.40 -13.60
#